data_AF-A0A7J4LSB3-F1
#
_entry.id   AF-A0A7J4LSB3-F1
#
_cell.length_a   1.000
_cell.length_b   1.000
_cell.length_c   1.000
_cell.angle_alpha   90.00
_cell.angle_beta   90.00
_cell.angle_gamma   90.00
#
_symmetry.space_group_name_H-M   'P 1'
#
loop_
_entity.id
_entity.type
_entity.pdbx_description
1 polymer ?
#
loop_
_entity_poly.entity_id
_entity_poly.type
_entity_poly.pdbx_seq_one_letter_code
_entity_poly.pdbx_strand_id
1 'polypeptide(L)'
;MQYKGLTLDKFQEEAIHAIEENHSVVVSAPTGSGKTLIADYIIDYSRKKNLKVIYTAPIKALSNQKYKEFSSEYGHENVGLLTGDIVKNSQAPILIMTTEIYRNMV
;
A
#
# COMPACT_ATOMS: atom_id res chain seq x y z
N MET A 1 13.28 10.42 -11.63
CA MET A 1 12.05 9.63 -11.89
C MET A 1 10.83 10.53 -11.67
N GLN A 2 9.81 10.42 -12.53
CA GLN A 2 8.53 11.13 -12.34
C GLN A 2 7.42 10.13 -12.02
N TYR A 3 6.59 10.44 -11.03
CA TYR A 3 5.45 9.60 -10.63
C TYR A 3 4.33 10.48 -10.07
N LYS A 4 3.09 10.24 -10.49
CA LYS A 4 1.90 11.07 -10.15
C LYS A 4 2.09 12.58 -10.34
N GLY A 5 2.84 12.98 -11.38
CA GLY A 5 3.13 14.39 -11.67
C GLY A 5 4.15 15.05 -10.73
N LEU A 6 4.81 14.28 -9.87
CA LEU A 6 5.86 14.74 -8.97
C LEU A 6 7.23 14.21 -9.42
N THR A 7 8.28 15.00 -9.18
CA THR A 7 9.66 14.52 -9.23
C THR A 7 9.97 13.82 -7.92
N LEU A 8 10.41 12.57 -7.98
CA LEU A 8 10.69 11.79 -6.79
C LEU A 8 12.02 12.21 -6.15
N ASP A 9 12.07 12.13 -4.83
CA ASP A 9 13.31 12.28 -4.08
C ASP A 9 14.19 11.05 -4.26
N LYS A 10 15.52 11.24 -4.17
CA LYS A 10 16.50 10.17 -4.40
C LYS A 10 16.22 8.88 -3.61
N PHE A 11 15.82 8.98 -2.33
CA PHE A 11 15.53 7.80 -1.52
C PHE A 11 14.27 7.03 -1.99
N GLN A 12 13.31 7.74 -2.61
CA GLN A 12 12.11 7.13 -3.19
C GLN A 12 12.47 6.37 -4.47
N GLU A 13 13.31 6.98 -5.32
CA GLU A 13 13.84 6.35 -6.54
C GLU A 13 14.64 5.08 -6.22
N GLU A 14 15.55 5.16 -5.25
CA GLU A 14 16.36 4.01 -4.80
C GLU A 14 15.49 2.87 -4.29
N ALA A 15 14.47 3.18 -3.46
CA ALA A 15 13.53 2.18 -2.98
C ALA A 15 12.76 1.53 -4.13
N ILE A 16 12.26 2.33 -5.07
CA ILE A 16 11.51 1.84 -6.23
C ILE A 16 12.38 0.94 -7.12
N HIS A 17 13.59 1.36 -7.49
CA HIS A 17 14.48 0.53 -8.30
C HIS A 17 14.78 -0.81 -7.62
N ALA A 18 15.05 -0.81 -6.32
CA ALA A 18 15.25 -2.05 -5.57
C ALA A 18 14.01 -2.98 -5.61
N ILE A 19 12.81 -2.41 -5.49
CA ILE A 19 11.55 -3.17 -5.62
C ILE A 19 11.40 -3.75 -7.04
N GLU A 20 11.73 -2.99 -8.08
CA GLU A 20 11.66 -3.45 -9.47
C GLU A 20 12.62 -4.60 -9.77
N GLU A 21 13.78 -4.61 -9.09
CA GLU A 21 14.75 -5.71 -9.07
C GLU A 21 14.35 -6.86 -8.14
N ASN A 22 13.12 -6.84 -7.61
CA ASN A 22 12.56 -7.87 -6.73
C ASN A 22 13.28 -7.99 -5.37
N HIS A 23 13.84 -6.89 -4.86
CA HIS A 23 14.37 -6.78 -3.51
C HIS A 23 13.32 -6.24 -2.52
N SER A 24 13.45 -6.65 -1.26
CA SER A 24 12.68 -6.06 -0.15
C SER A 24 13.38 -4.80 0.36
N VAL A 25 12.59 -3.78 0.72
CA VAL A 25 13.11 -2.48 1.18
C VAL A 25 12.59 -2.12 2.57
N VAL A 26 13.44 -1.51 3.38
CA VAL A 26 13.07 -0.84 4.64
C VAL A 26 13.35 0.63 4.48
N VAL A 27 12.30 1.45 4.44
CA VAL A 27 12.43 2.90 4.22
C VAL A 27 12.27 3.63 5.55
N SER A 28 13.33 4.30 6.00
CA SER A 28 13.33 5.16 7.18
C SER A 28 13.52 6.62 6.77
N ALA A 29 12.45 7.41 6.90
CA ALA A 29 12.47 8.85 6.64
C ALA A 29 11.45 9.57 7.55
N PRO A 30 11.62 10.86 7.86
CA PRO A 30 10.68 11.62 8.68
C PRO A 30 9.24 11.62 8.14
N THR A 31 8.26 11.85 9.02
CA THR A 31 6.87 12.11 8.60
C THR A 31 6.82 13.39 7.77
N GLY A 32 6.02 13.39 6.70
CA GLY A 32 5.97 14.49 5.74
C GLY A 32 6.94 14.36 4.55
N SER A 33 7.95 13.47 4.61
CA SER A 33 8.91 13.26 3.51
C SER A 33 8.35 12.48 2.29
N GLY A 34 7.03 12.31 2.18
CA GLY A 34 6.43 11.67 1.00
C GLY A 34 6.63 10.14 0.86
N LYS A 35 7.00 9.42 1.93
CA LYS A 35 7.17 7.94 1.91
C LYS A 35 6.01 7.19 1.24
N THR A 36 4.79 7.72 1.36
CA THR A 36 3.57 7.16 0.76
C THR A 36 3.71 6.96 -0.76
N LEU A 37 4.46 7.79 -1.47
CA LEU A 37 4.65 7.65 -2.92
C LEU A 37 5.29 6.31 -3.30
N ILE A 38 6.16 5.76 -2.43
CA ILE A 38 6.76 4.44 -2.64
C ILE A 38 5.68 3.35 -2.53
N ALA A 39 4.80 3.44 -1.53
CA ALA A 39 3.70 2.49 -1.35
C ALA A 39 2.70 2.54 -2.52
N ASP A 40 2.36 3.75 -2.98
CA ASP A 40 1.48 3.93 -4.14
C ASP A 40 2.12 3.31 -5.39
N TYR A 41 3.43 3.52 -5.60
CA TYR A 41 4.15 2.91 -6.73
C TYR A 41 4.09 1.38 -6.69
N ILE A 42 4.33 0.79 -5.51
CA ILE A 42 4.26 -0.68 -5.32
C ILE A 42 2.88 -1.20 -5.70
N ILE A 43 1.81 -0.49 -5.34
CA ILE A 43 0.44 -0.89 -5.68
C ILE A 43 0.25 -0.90 -7.19
N ASP A 44 0.60 0.18 -7.88
CA ASP A 44 0.46 0.28 -9.33
C ASP A 44 1.33 -0.76 -10.07
N TYR A 45 2.56 -0.95 -9.61
CA TYR A 45 3.48 -1.95 -10.14
C TYR A 45 2.93 -3.37 -9.97
N SER A 46 2.43 -3.71 -8.77
CA SER A 46 1.86 -5.02 -8.45
C SER A 46 0.60 -5.30 -9.27
N ARG A 47 -0.28 -4.30 -9.44
CA ARG A 47 -1.48 -4.43 -10.27
C ARG A 47 -1.16 -4.75 -11.72
N LYS A 48 -0.17 -4.08 -12.32
CA LYS A 48 0.29 -4.37 -13.69
C LYS A 48 0.80 -5.80 -13.85
N LYS A 49 1.26 -6.42 -12.77
CA LYS A 49 1.73 -7.81 -12.72
C LYS A 49 0.67 -8.81 -12.23
N ASN A 50 -0.58 -8.40 -12.05
CA ASN A 50 -1.65 -9.22 -11.46
C ASN A 50 -1.28 -9.83 -10.08
N LEU A 51 -0.48 -9.11 -9.30
CA LEU A 51 -0.10 -9.49 -7.94
C LEU A 51 -1.07 -8.87 -6.93
N LYS A 52 -1.26 -9.55 -5.80
CA LYS A 52 -2.01 -9.01 -4.66
C LYS A 52 -1.10 -8.17 -3.77
N VAL A 53 -1.66 -7.12 -3.17
CA VAL A 53 -0.98 -6.24 -2.21
C VAL A 53 -1.70 -6.28 -0.88
N ILE A 54 -0.94 -6.48 0.20
CA ILE A 54 -1.43 -6.33 1.57
C ILE A 54 -0.81 -5.09 2.18
N TYR A 55 -1.64 -4.11 2.53
CA TYR A 55 -1.27 -2.92 3.25
C TYR A 55 -1.67 -3.06 4.72
N THR A 56 -0.68 -3.10 5.62
CA THR A 56 -0.95 -3.17 7.06
C THR A 56 -0.85 -1.79 7.72
N ALA A 57 -1.82 -1.45 8.56
CA ALA A 57 -1.76 -0.29 9.44
C ALA A 57 -1.87 -0.71 10.91
N PRO A 58 -1.28 0.05 11.87
CA PRO A 58 -1.23 -0.39 13.26
C PRO A 58 -2.59 -0.34 13.98
N ILE A 59 -3.53 0.49 13.52
CA ILE A 59 -4.84 0.65 14.15
C ILE A 59 -5.98 0.73 13.11
N LYS A 60 -7.20 0.41 13.56
CA LYS A 60 -8.41 0.44 12.73
C LYS A 60 -8.69 1.81 12.10
N ALA A 61 -8.49 2.89 12.86
CA ALA A 61 -8.74 4.25 12.36
C ALA A 61 -7.88 4.57 11.11
N LEU A 62 -6.59 4.25 11.15
CA LEU A 62 -5.68 4.43 10.02
C LEU A 62 -5.98 3.47 8.86
N SER A 63 -6.41 2.24 9.18
CA SER A 63 -6.87 1.28 8.16
C SER A 63 -8.09 1.83 7.41
N ASN A 64 -9.08 2.37 8.13
CA ASN A 64 -10.27 2.99 7.56
C ASN A 64 -9.96 4.23 6.73
N GLN A 65 -9.02 5.07 7.20
CA GLN A 65 -8.56 6.22 6.43
C GLN A 65 -7.94 5.77 5.10
N LYS A 66 -7.01 4.81 5.16
CA LYS A 66 -6.37 4.27 3.96
C LYS A 66 -7.35 3.58 3.03
N TYR A 67 -8.37 2.90 3.56
CA TYR A 67 -9.43 2.31 2.74
C TYR A 67 -10.18 3.36 1.94
N LYS A 68 -10.52 4.52 2.54
CA LYS A 68 -11.18 5.61 1.80
C LYS A 68 -10.26 6.20 0.73
N GLU A 69 -9.00 6.47 1.08
CA GLU A 69 -8.00 7.01 0.13
C GLU A 69 -7.80 6.05 -1.06
N PHE A 70 -7.49 4.78 -0.79
CA PHE A 70 -7.23 3.79 -1.83
C PHE A 70 -8.49 3.44 -2.62
N SER A 71 -9.67 3.40 -2.01
CA SER A 71 -10.91 3.18 -2.76
C SER A 71 -11.20 4.33 -3.72
N SER A 72 -10.93 5.58 -3.30
CA SER A 72 -11.09 6.75 -4.17
C SER A 72 -10.09 6.74 -5.33
N GLU A 73 -8.90 6.19 -5.13
CA GLU A 73 -7.85 6.18 -6.15
C GLU A 73 -7.94 4.97 -7.09
N TYR A 74 -8.18 3.78 -6.53
CA TYR A 74 -8.08 2.51 -7.25
C TYR A 74 -9.44 1.86 -7.57
N GLY A 75 -10.55 2.43 -7.09
CA GLY A 75 -11.90 1.88 -7.24
C GLY A 75 -12.29 0.95 -6.09
N HIS A 76 -13.54 1.07 -5.63
CA HIS A 76 -14.07 0.29 -4.49
C HIS A 76 -14.05 -1.23 -4.75
N GLU A 77 -14.20 -1.65 -6.00
CA GLU A 77 -14.14 -3.05 -6.44
C GLU A 77 -12.74 -3.65 -6.35
N ASN A 78 -11.69 -2.82 -6.32
CA ASN A 78 -10.29 -3.26 -6.28
C ASN A 78 -9.68 -3.21 -4.87
N VAL A 79 -10.41 -2.70 -3.88
CA VAL A 79 -9.90 -2.47 -2.52
C VAL A 79 -10.76 -3.17 -1.48
N GLY A 80 -10.12 -3.96 -0.63
CA GLY A 80 -10.71 -4.64 0.51
C GLY A 80 -10.23 -4.05 1.84
N LEU A 81 -11.04 -4.23 2.87
CA LEU A 81 -10.72 -3.87 4.25
C LEU A 81 -11.02 -5.07 5.15
N LEU A 82 -10.02 -5.51 5.91
CA LEU A 82 -10.16 -6.55 6.91
C LEU A 82 -9.73 -5.99 8.27
N THR A 83 -10.69 -5.74 9.14
CA THR A 83 -10.49 -5.47 10.56
C THR A 83 -11.18 -6.56 11.37
N GLY A 84 -10.95 -6.63 12.69
CA GLY A 84 -11.58 -7.65 13.54
C GLY A 84 -13.12 -7.57 13.60
N ASP A 85 -13.71 -6.46 13.16
CA ASP A 85 -15.13 -6.16 13.18
C ASP A 85 -15.76 -6.01 11.79
N ILE A 86 -14.98 -5.66 10.77
CA ILE A 86 -15.48 -5.36 9.43
C ILE A 86 -14.63 -6.10 8.39
N VAL A 87 -15.31 -6.84 7.53
CA VAL A 87 -14.72 -7.43 6.32
C VAL A 87 -15.45 -6.87 5.10
N LYS A 88 -14.71 -6.21 4.21
CA LYS A 88 -15.19 -5.68 2.93
C LYS A 88 -14.30 -6.20 1.82
N ASN A 89 -14.92 -6.72 0.76
CA ASN A 89 -14.25 -7.11 -0.48
C ASN A 89 -12.95 -7.92 -0.23
N SER A 90 -13.04 -9.04 0.50
CA SER A 90 -11.88 -9.84 0.92
C SER A 90 -11.09 -10.50 -0.22
N GLN A 91 -11.66 -10.50 -1.42
CA GLN A 91 -11.02 -11.03 -2.63
C GLN A 91 -10.36 -9.94 -3.48
N ALA A 92 -10.41 -8.68 -3.05
CA ALA A 92 -9.79 -7.57 -3.74
C ALA A 92 -8.28 -7.79 -3.96
N PRO A 93 -7.73 -7.26 -5.07
CA PRO A 93 -6.29 -7.28 -5.31
C PRO A 93 -5.51 -6.43 -4.31
N ILE A 94 -6.11 -5.38 -3.73
CA ILE A 94 -5.50 -4.55 -2.68
C ILE A 94 -6.26 -4.78 -1.37
N LEU A 95 -5.61 -5.37 -0.37
CA LEU A 95 -6.21 -5.62 0.94
C LEU A 95 -5.58 -4.72 1.99
N ILE A 96 -6.41 -3.99 2.72
CA ILE A 96 -5.98 -3.17 3.86
C ILE A 96 -6.40 -3.88 5.13
N MET A 97 -5.50 -4.04 6.09
CA MET A 97 -5.80 -4.71 7.35
C MET A 97 -4.94 -4.21 8.51
N THR A 98 -5.31 -4.57 9.74
CA THR A 98 -4.41 -4.36 10.88
C THR A 98 -3.33 -5.44 10.91
N THR A 99 -2.18 -5.15 11.53
CA THR A 99 -1.11 -6.14 11.70
C THR A 99 -1.58 -7.39 12.47
N GLU A 100 -2.49 -7.23 13.44
CA GLU A 100 -3.12 -8.33 14.16
C GLU A 100 -3.93 -9.25 13.23
N ILE A 101 -4.73 -8.67 12.34
CA ILE A 101 -5.54 -9.45 11.40
C ILE A 101 -4.64 -10.18 10.41
N TYR A 102 -3.60 -9.51 9.89
CA TYR A 102 -2.62 -10.18 9.04
C TYR A 102 -1.97 -11.37 9.74
N ARG A 103 -1.55 -11.21 11.00
CA ARG A 103 -0.94 -12.29 11.80
C ARG A 103 -1.86 -13.50 11.96
N ASN A 104 -3.17 -13.29 12.09
CA ASN A 104 -4.13 -14.39 12.28
C ASN A 104 -4.46 -15.14 10.97
N MET A 105 -4.10 -14.58 9.81
CA MET A 105 -4.33 -15.18 8.50
C MET A 105 -3.17 -16.04 8.00
N VAL A 106 -1.98 -15.90 8.59
CA VAL A 106 -0.74 -16.63 8.26
C VAL A 106 -0.49 -17.71 9.30
#